data_AF-A0A0P8Y897-F1
#
_entry.id   AF-A0A0P8Y897-F1
#
_cell.length_a   1.000
_cell.length_b   1.000
_cell.length_c   1.000
_cell.angle_alpha   90.00
_cell.angle_beta   90.00
_cell.angle_gamma   90.00
#
_symmetry.space_group_name_H-M   'P 1'
#
loop_
_entity.id
_entity.type
_entity.pdbx_description
1 polymer ?
#
loop_
_entity_poly.entity_id
_entity_poly.type
_entity_poly.pdbx_seq_one_letter_code
_entity_poly.pdbx_strand_id
1 'polypeptide(L)' 'MRFRFVEENLGAVPTGRLCQIMNVSPRGLRAFRSRPISQSQRKDMVLLAHIREQHRLSLGSYGGHE' A
#
# COMPACT_ATOMS: atom_id res chain seq x y z
N MET A 1 -5.11 -0.87 7.36
CA MET A 1 -6.43 -0.23 7.45
C MET A 1 -6.38 1.03 8.33
N ARG A 2 -6.38 0.96 9.67
CA ARG A 2 -6.45 2.19 10.51
C ARG A 2 -5.26 3.15 10.37
N PHE A 3 -4.03 2.66 10.54
CA PHE A 3 -2.84 3.50 10.39
C PHE A 3 -2.68 4.06 8.97
N ARG A 4 -3.05 3.27 7.96
CA ARG A 4 -3.04 3.70 6.55
C ARG A 4 -4.03 4.83 6.29
N PHE A 5 -5.24 4.71 6.83
CA PHE A 5 -6.23 5.78 6.76
C PHE A 5 -5.72 7.08 7.41
N VAL A 6 -5.05 6.97 8.56
CA VAL A 6 -4.43 8.13 9.21
C VAL A 6 -3.36 8.78 8.31
N GLU A 7 -2.50 7.99 7.65
CA GLU A 7 -1.49 8.49 6.69
C GLU A 7 -2.10 9.24 5.51
N GLU A 8 -3.15 8.68 4.91
CA GLU A 8 -3.81 9.22 3.72
C GLU A 8 -4.50 10.57 4.00
N ASN A 9 -4.80 10.88 5.27
CA ASN A 9 -5.59 12.05 5.67
C ASN A 9 -4.80 13.12 6.46
N LEU A 10 -3.48 12.96 6.65
CA LEU A 10 -2.66 13.87 7.47
C LEU A 10 -2.70 15.35 7.04
N GLY A 11 -2.93 15.61 5.76
CA GLY A 11 -3.01 16.97 5.21
C GLY A 11 -4.36 17.65 5.40
N ALA A 12 -5.41 16.88 5.68
CA ALA A 12 -6.77 17.39 5.86
C ALA A 12 -7.13 17.61 7.34
N VAL A 13 -6.59 16.77 8.23
CA VAL A 13 -6.93 16.78 9.66
C VAL A 13 -5.66 16.58 10.50
N PRO A 14 -5.48 17.31 11.62
CA PRO A 14 -4.33 17.12 12.49
C PRO A 14 -4.16 15.66 12.94
N THR A 15 -2.92 15.17 12.89
CA THR A 15 -2.59 13.75 13.17
C THR A 15 -3.09 13.29 14.54
N GLY A 16 -3.00 14.14 15.57
CA GLY A 16 -3.49 13.81 16.91
C GLY A 16 -5.00 13.53 16.93
N ARG A 17 -5.79 14.34 16.21
CA ARG A 17 -7.25 14.16 16.09
C ARG A 17 -7.58 12.89 15.29
N LEU A 18 -6.86 12.61 14.20
CA LEU A 18 -7.03 11.37 13.45
C LEU A 18 -6.71 10.13 14.29
N CYS A 19 -5.64 10.18 15.09
CA CYS A 19 -5.28 9.10 16.02
C CYS A 19 -6.40 8.85 17.04
N GLN A 20 -7.00 9.90 17.59
CA GLN A 20 -8.13 9.79 18.51
C GLN A 20 -9.37 9.18 17.83
N ILE A 21 -9.78 9.71 16.67
CA ILE A 21 -10.93 9.22 15.91
C ILE A 21 -10.78 7.73 15.55
N MET A 22 -9.59 7.34 15.09
CA MET A 22 -9.30 5.96 14.68
C MET A 22 -8.95 5.04 15.85
N ASN A 23 -8.96 5.55 17.09
CA ASN A 23 -8.55 4.85 18.30
C ASN A 23 -7.21 4.13 18.15
N VAL A 24 -6.18 4.88 17.74
CA VAL A 24 -4.79 4.39 17.60
C VAL A 24 -3.83 5.33 18.32
N SER A 25 -2.69 4.80 18.76
CA SER A 25 -1.67 5.61 19.41
C SER A 25 -0.73 6.28 18.39
N PRO A 26 -0.25 7.52 18.65
CA PRO A 26 0.79 8.15 17.84
C PRO A 26 2.08 7.31 17.76
N ARG A 27 2.41 6.58 18.84
CA ARG A 27 3.54 5.63 18.86
C ARG A 27 3.32 4.47 17.90
N GLY A 28 2.11 3.93 17.84
CA GLY A 28 1.72 2.90 16.87
C GLY A 28 1.82 3.40 15.43
N LEU A 29 1.43 4.66 15.17
CA LEU A 29 1.58 5.28 13.85
C LEU A 29 3.05 5.43 13.45
N ARG A 30 3.92 5.88 14.37
CA ARG A 30 5.37 5.94 14.12
C ARG A 30 5.97 4.55 13.85
N ALA A 31 5.56 3.54 14.62
CA ALA A 31 5.98 2.16 14.39
C ALA A 31 5.48 1.64 13.03
N PHE A 32 4.25 2.00 12.63
CA PHE A 32 3.72 1.65 11.33
C PHE A 32 4.55 2.26 10.17
N ARG A 33 4.91 3.55 10.26
CA ARG A 33 5.74 4.24 9.26
C ARG A 33 7.16 3.68 9.12
N SER A 34 7.74 3.29 10.24
CA SER A 34 9.12 2.78 10.29
C SER A 34 9.24 1.30 9.95
N ARG A 35 8.11 0.58 9.82
CA ARG A 35 8.14 -0.84 9.47
C ARG A 35 8.76 -1.02 8.08
N PRO A 36 9.81 -1.84 7.95
CA PRO A 36 10.31 -2.20 6.63
C PRO A 36 9.26 -3.01 5.88
N ILE A 37 9.32 -2.96 4.55
CA ILE A 37 8.49 -3.81 3.69
C ILE A 37 8.70 -5.28 4.07
N SER A 38 7.62 -6.01 4.30
CA SER A 38 7.67 -7.44 4.65
C SER A 38 8.27 -8.28 3.52
N GLN A 39 8.80 -9.46 3.84
CA GLN A 39 9.36 -10.37 2.83
C GLN A 39 8.31 -10.78 1.79
N SER A 40 7.06 -11.05 2.21
CA SER A 40 5.97 -11.38 1.29
C SER A 40 5.67 -10.22 0.33
N GLN A 41 5.52 -9.00 0.84
CA GLN A 41 5.30 -7.83 -0.03
C GLN A 41 6.46 -7.60 -1.01
N ARG A 42 7.71 -7.89 -0.62
CA ARG A 42 8.84 -7.82 -1.56
C ARG A 42 8.70 -8.84 -2.68
N LYS A 43 8.35 -10.09 -2.34
CA LYS A 43 8.08 -11.13 -3.34
C LYS A 43 6.92 -10.73 -4.27
N ASP A 44 5.85 -10.17 -3.71
CA ASP A 44 4.70 -9.70 -4.49
C ASP A 44 5.08 -8.58 -5.46
N MET A 45 5.93 -7.64 -5.06
CA MET A 45 6.42 -6.59 -5.97
C MET A 45 7.25 -7.17 -7.12
N VAL A 46 8.11 -8.16 -6.83
CA VAL A 46 8.87 -8.87 -7.87
C VAL A 46 7.92 -9.59 -8.82
N LEU A 47 6.95 -10.34 -8.30
CA LEU A 47 5.94 -11.04 -9.11
C LEU A 47 5.14 -10.06 -9.98
N LEU A 48 4.68 -8.94 -9.43
CA LEU A 48 3.94 -7.91 -10.16
C LEU A 48 4.79 -7.29 -11.28
N ALA A 49 6.09 -7.08 -11.05
CA ALA A 49 6.99 -6.60 -12.10
C ALA A 49 7.09 -7.62 -13.25
N HIS A 50 7.20 -8.92 -12.93
CA HIS A 50 7.22 -9.98 -13.94
C HIS A 50 5.90 -10.04 -14.72
N ILE A 51 4.75 -9.99 -14.05
CA ILE A 51 3.43 -10.01 -14.70
C ILE A 51 3.29 -8.83 -15.68
N ARG A 52 3.66 -7.62 -15.26
CA ARG A 52 3.59 -6.42 -16.10
C ARG A 52 4.50 -6.54 -17.32
N GLU A 53 5.70 -7.09 -17.15
CA GLU A 53 6.63 -7.29 -18.25
C GLU A 53 6.11 -8.34 -19.25
N GLN A 54 5.60 -9.47 -18.76
CA GLN A 54 4.98 -10.48 -19.62
C GLN A 54 3.76 -9.93 -20.37
N HIS A 55 2.92 -9.12 -19.70
CA HIS A 55 1.78 -8.45 -20.32
C HIS A 55 2.21 -7.44 -21.41
N ARG A 56 3.29 -6.70 -21.18
CA ARG A 56 3.86 -5.77 -22.16
C ARG A 56 4.39 -6.52 -23.39
N LEU A 57 5.10 -7.62 -23.17
CA LEU A 57 5.66 -8.46 -24.23
C LEU A 57 4.57 -9.19 -25.04
N SER A 58 3.44 -9.51 -24.42
CA SER A 58 2.33 -10.19 -25.09
C SER A 58 1.37 -9.25 -25.83
N LEU A 59 1.61 -7.93 -25.87
CA LEU A 59 0.76 -6.92 -26.57
C LEU A 59 -0.75 -7.01 -26.25
N GLY A 60 -1.14 -7.54 -25.09
CA GLY A 60 -2.56 -7.75 -24.74
C GLY A 60 -3.19 -9.02 -25.35
N SER A 61 -2.41 -10.02 -25.73
CA SER A 61 -2.91 -11.26 -26.38
C SER A 61 -3.69 -12.22 -25.45
N TYR A 62 -4.15 -11.76 -24.29
CA TYR A 62 -5.15 -12.45 -23.47
C TYR A 62 -6.41 -11.57 -23.44
N GLY A 63 -7.13 -11.57 -24.56
CA GLY A 63 -8.31 -10.71 -24.77
C GLY A 63 -8.76 -10.57 -26.23
N GLY A 64 -8.06 -11.19 -27.19
CA GLY A 64 -8.51 -11.28 -28.58
C GLY A 64 -9.38 -12.51 -28.82
N HIS A 65 -10.58 -12.53 -28.27
CA HIS A 65 -11.70 -13.26 -28.88
C HIS A 65 -12.90 -12.30 -28.93
N GLU A 66 -13.50 -12.29 -30.11
CA GLU A 66 -14.64 -11.51 -30.61
C GLU A 66 -15.74 -11.13 -29.62
#